data_AF-A0A3C0NZY3-F1
#
_entry.id   AF-A0A3C0NZY3-F1
#
_cell.length_a   1.000
_cell.length_b   1.000
_cell.length_c   1.000
_cell.angle_alpha   90.00
_cell.angle_beta   90.00
_cell.angle_gamma   90.00
#
_symmetry.space_group_name_H-M   'P 1'
#
loop_
_entity.id
_entity.type
_entity.pdbx_description
1 polymer ?
#
loop_
_entity_poly.entity_id
_entity_poly.type
_entity_poly.pdbx_seq_one_letter_code
_entity_poly.pdbx_strand_id
1 'polypeptide(L)'
;MSIPIYIAVMAIVTYLIRMLPLTLFRKKIRSRFFRSLIYYIPYAVLSAMTFPVIFYSTGNTIAATIATVIALVLAYFDMPLIVVAVAAAAAALVSGAIL
;
A
#
# COMPACT_ATOMS: atom_id res chain seq x y z
N MET A 1 -29.64 10.57 -15.46
CA MET A 1 -29.41 10.65 -13.99
C MET A 1 -28.07 11.32 -13.76
N SER A 2 -28.05 12.44 -13.05
CA SER A 2 -26.97 13.43 -13.02
C SER A 2 -25.79 13.00 -12.14
N ILE A 3 -24.61 12.89 -12.76
CA ILE A 3 -23.27 12.68 -12.17
C ILE A 3 -23.06 13.34 -10.78
N PRO A 4 -23.52 14.59 -10.51
CA PRO A 4 -23.36 15.20 -9.18
C PRO A 4 -24.01 14.44 -8.02
N ILE A 5 -25.12 13.72 -8.25
CA ILE A 5 -25.77 12.91 -7.20
C ILE A 5 -24.87 11.73 -6.80
N TYR A 6 -24.21 11.07 -7.77
CA TYR A 6 -23.28 9.99 -7.48
C TYR A 6 -22.05 10.47 -6.70
N ILE A 7 -21.52 11.66 -7.04
CA ILE A 7 -20.39 12.27 -6.32
C ILE A 7 -20.80 12.60 -4.88
N ALA A 8 -21.99 13.17 -4.67
CA ALA A 8 -22.49 13.50 -3.34
C ALA A 8 -22.67 12.24 -2.47
N VAL A 9 -23.27 11.17 -3.04
CA VAL A 9 -23.45 9.90 -2.33
C VAL A 9 -22.10 9.25 -2.00
N MET A 10 -21.17 9.24 -2.95
CA MET A 10 -19.81 8.72 -2.73
C MET A 10 -19.09 9.48 -1.62
N ALA A 11 -19.17 10.82 -1.61
CA ALA A 11 -18.55 11.66 -0.60
C ALA A 11 -19.13 11.38 0.80
N ILE A 12 -20.47 11.30 0.92
CA ILE A 12 -21.15 11.01 2.19
C ILE A 12 -20.73 9.63 2.72
N VAL A 13 -20.81 8.59 1.89
CA VAL A 13 -20.49 7.20 2.31
C VAL A 13 -19.01 7.08 2.70
N THR A 14 -18.10 7.65 1.91
CA THR A 14 -16.65 7.59 2.20
C THR A 14 -16.29 8.33 3.47
N TYR A 15 -16.89 9.51 3.70
CA TYR A 15 -16.64 10.31 4.89
C TYR A 15 -17.21 9.63 6.14
N LEU A 16 -18.42 9.07 6.03
CA LEU A 16 -19.08 8.40 7.14
C LEU A 16 -18.29 7.16 7.59
N ILE A 17 -17.84 6.32 6.66
CA ILE A 17 -17.03 5.11 6.98
C ILE A 17 -15.66 5.47 7.56
N ARG A 18 -15.04 6.58 7.18
CA ARG A 18 -13.74 7.04 7.75
C ARG A 18 -13.88 7.71 9.10
N MET A 19 -14.97 8.43 9.33
CA MET A 19 -15.23 9.11 10.60
C MET A 19 -15.79 8.17 11.66
N LEU A 20 -16.65 7.22 11.30
CA LEU A 20 -17.24 6.24 12.22
C LEU A 20 -16.21 5.52 13.12
N PRO A 21 -15.10 4.98 12.58
CA PRO A 21 -14.12 4.30 13.41
C PRO A 21 -13.45 5.27 14.38
N LEU A 22 -13.25 6.54 14.01
CA LEU A 22 -12.64 7.54 14.89
C LEU A 22 -13.59 7.99 16.02
N THR A 23 -14.90 8.06 15.77
CA THR A 23 -15.90 8.45 16.79
C THR A 23 -16.34 7.29 17.69
N LEU A 24 -16.48 6.06 17.18
CA LEU A 24 -16.89 4.90 17.97
C LEU A 24 -15.75 4.27 18.80
N PHE A 25 -14.50 4.29 18.31
CA PHE A 25 -13.35 3.77 19.05
C PHE A 25 -12.79 4.75 20.12
N ARG A 26 -13.60 5.70 20.59
CA ARG A 26 -13.30 6.56 21.76
C ARG A 26 -13.44 5.84 23.10
N LYS A 27 -13.87 4.57 23.14
CA LYS A 27 -13.79 3.76 24.38
C LYS A 27 -12.36 3.24 24.57
N LYS A 28 -11.72 3.64 25.67
CA LYS A 28 -10.41 3.16 26.13
C LYS A 28 -10.35 1.62 26.03
N ILE A 29 -9.67 1.11 25.01
CA ILE A 29 -9.38 -0.31 24.90
C ILE A 29 -8.36 -0.64 25.99
N ARG A 30 -8.82 -1.24 27.09
CA ARG A 30 -8.04 -1.53 28.31
C ARG A 30 -7.04 -2.67 28.13
N SER A 31 -7.10 -3.42 27.02
CA SER A 31 -6.22 -4.56 26.74
C SER A 31 -5.08 -4.20 25.80
N ARG A 32 -3.83 -4.47 26.22
CA ARG A 32 -2.62 -4.25 25.40
C ARG A 32 -2.69 -4.96 24.04
N PHE A 33 -3.33 -6.13 23.99
CA PHE A 33 -3.43 -6.97 22.77
C PHE A 33 -4.20 -6.29 21.64
N PHE A 34 -5.37 -5.71 21.93
CA PHE A 34 -6.16 -5.03 20.90
C PHE A 34 -5.50 -3.73 20.42
N ARG A 35 -4.78 -3.02 21.31
CA ARG A 35 -4.05 -1.81 20.93
C ARG A 35 -2.86 -2.15 20.02
N SER A 36 -2.10 -3.20 20.33
CA SER A 36 -1.02 -3.66 19.44
C SER A 36 -1.59 -4.20 18.14
N LEU A 37 -2.68 -4.97 18.17
CA LEU A 37 -3.29 -5.54 16.97
C LEU A 37 -3.77 -4.44 16.00
N ILE A 38 -4.55 -3.45 16.48
CA ILE A 38 -5.06 -2.35 15.65
C ILE A 38 -3.91 -1.48 15.10
N TYR A 39 -2.80 -1.34 15.84
CA TYR A 39 -1.63 -0.60 15.35
C TYR A 39 -0.88 -1.34 14.24
N TYR A 40 -0.76 -2.68 14.33
CA TYR A 40 -0.04 -3.49 13.33
C TYR A 40 -0.90 -3.88 12.12
N ILE A 41 -2.23 -3.92 12.24
CA ILE A 41 -3.14 -4.28 11.14
C ILE A 41 -2.90 -3.43 9.88
N PRO A 42 -2.85 -2.08 9.92
CA PRO A 42 -2.65 -1.28 8.72
C PRO A 42 -1.34 -1.60 7.98
N TYR A 43 -0.25 -1.81 8.70
CA TYR A 43 1.05 -2.15 8.12
C TYR A 43 1.07 -3.56 7.52
N ALA A 44 0.44 -4.52 8.21
CA ALA A 44 0.30 -5.89 7.70
C ALA A 44 -0.58 -5.94 6.45
N VAL A 45 -1.68 -5.18 6.44
CA VAL A 45 -2.59 -5.08 5.29
C VAL A 45 -1.90 -4.38 4.12
N LEU A 46 -1.20 -3.26 4.36
CA LEU A 46 -0.44 -2.58 3.31
C LEU A 46 0.57 -3.53 2.66
N SER A 47 1.35 -4.24 3.49
CA SER A 47 2.32 -5.23 3.01
C SER A 47 1.62 -6.33 2.22
N ALA A 48 0.53 -6.89 2.73
CA ALA A 48 -0.24 -7.95 2.06
C ALA A 48 -0.85 -7.51 0.71
N MET A 49 -1.16 -6.21 0.55
CA MET A 49 -1.65 -5.67 -0.72
C MET A 49 -0.52 -5.44 -1.73
N THR A 50 0.66 -5.01 -1.26
CA THR A 50 1.78 -4.66 -2.14
C THR A 50 2.63 -5.88 -2.54
N PHE A 51 2.92 -6.78 -1.60
CA PHE A 51 3.82 -7.92 -1.80
C PHE A 51 3.44 -8.81 -3.00
N PRO A 52 2.18 -9.26 -3.17
CA PRO A 52 1.83 -10.09 -4.32
C PRO A 52 1.86 -9.29 -5.63
N VAL A 53 1.38 -8.04 -5.62
CA VAL A 53 1.26 -7.21 -6.83
C VAL A 53 2.64 -6.91 -7.43
N ILE A 54 3.65 -6.70 -6.60
CA ILE A 54 5.03 -6.44 -7.05
C ILE A 54 5.55 -7.59 -7.95
N PHE A 55 5.26 -8.85 -7.62
CA PHE A 55 5.75 -9.99 -8.41
C PHE A 55 4.96 -10.25 -9.69
N TYR A 56 3.68 -9.89 -9.74
CA TYR A 56 2.80 -10.15 -10.88
C TYR A 56 2.69 -8.97 -11.87
N SER A 57 3.13 -7.76 -11.49
CA SER A 57 2.94 -6.56 -12.31
C SER A 57 3.69 -6.55 -13.64
N THR A 58 4.78 -7.31 -13.78
CA THR A 58 5.68 -7.24 -14.95
C THR A 58 5.41 -8.37 -15.96
N GLY A 59 4.53 -9.33 -15.67
CA GLY A 59 4.29 -10.52 -16.51
C GLY A 59 5.44 -11.54 -16.50
N ASN A 60 6.68 -11.09 -16.26
CA ASN A 60 7.86 -11.92 -16.02
C ASN A 60 8.29 -11.85 -14.55
N THR A 61 8.17 -12.98 -13.85
CA THR A 61 8.47 -13.12 -12.41
C THR A 61 9.94 -12.89 -12.09
N ILE A 62 10.86 -13.14 -13.02
CA ILE A 62 12.31 -12.97 -12.83
C ILE A 62 12.66 -11.48 -12.79
N ALA A 63 12.13 -10.70 -13.75
CA ALA A 63 12.29 -9.25 -13.81
C ALA A 63 11.74 -8.55 -12.55
N ALA A 64 10.54 -8.96 -12.12
CA ALA A 64 9.91 -8.43 -10.91
C ALA A 64 10.73 -8.74 -9.64
N THR A 65 11.32 -9.94 -9.53
CA THR A 65 12.15 -10.31 -8.38
C THR A 65 13.41 -9.44 -8.32
N ILE A 66 14.07 -9.20 -9.45
CA ILE A 66 15.26 -8.34 -9.52
C ILE A 66 14.93 -6.91 -9.09
N ALA A 67 13.82 -6.35 -9.61
CA ALA A 67 13.35 -5.02 -9.23
C ALA A 67 13.02 -4.92 -7.74
N THR A 68 12.44 -5.97 -7.16
CA THR A 68 12.11 -6.03 -5.73
C THR A 68 13.35 -6.02 -4.86
N VAL A 69 14.38 -6.81 -5.22
CA VAL A 69 15.64 -6.84 -4.47
C VAL A 69 16.33 -5.48 -4.52
N ILE A 70 16.37 -4.83 -5.69
CA ILE A 70 16.96 -3.50 -5.84
C ILE A 70 16.18 -2.48 -5.00
N ALA A 71 14.85 -2.52 -5.04
CA ALA A 71 14.00 -1.65 -4.22
C ALA A 71 14.26 -1.85 -2.72
N LEU A 72 14.42 -3.09 -2.27
CA LEU A 72 14.63 -3.44 -0.86
C LEU A 72 16.02 -3.00 -0.38
N VAL A 73 17.05 -3.17 -1.20
CA VAL A 73 18.41 -2.68 -0.92
C VAL A 73 18.42 -1.16 -0.82
N LEU A 74 17.81 -0.44 -1.77
CA LEU A 74 17.76 1.03 -1.74
C LEU A 74 16.92 1.55 -0.57
N ALA A 75 15.81 0.88 -0.24
CA ALA A 75 14.98 1.22 0.92
C ALA A 75 15.73 1.02 2.24
N TYR A 76 16.63 0.03 2.32
CA TYR A 76 17.46 -0.20 3.51
C TYR A 76 18.46 0.95 3.77
N PHE A 77 18.84 1.70 2.74
CA PHE A 77 19.70 2.87 2.87
C PHE A 77 18.95 4.16 3.23
N ASP A 78 17.70 4.08 3.72
CA ASP A 78 16.85 5.23 4.08
C ASP A 78 16.73 6.27 2.94
N MET A 79 16.79 5.81 1.68
CA MET A 79 16.66 6.69 0.52
C MET A 79 15.22 7.23 0.37
N PRO A 80 15.06 8.43 -0.23
CA PRO A 80 13.73 9.00 -0.44
C PRO A 80 12.86 8.09 -1.31
N LEU A 81 11.59 7.95 -0.93
CA LEU A 81 10.61 7.05 -1.55
C LEU A 81 10.56 7.18 -3.08
N ILE A 82 10.66 8.41 -3.59
CA ILE A 82 10.65 8.71 -5.02
C ILE A 82 11.84 8.07 -5.73
N VAL A 83 13.04 8.12 -5.13
CA VAL A 83 14.25 7.51 -5.72
C VAL A 83 14.12 5.99 -5.75
N VAL A 84 13.63 5.38 -4.67
CA VAL A 84 13.38 3.93 -4.62
C VAL A 84 12.36 3.52 -5.68
N ALA A 85 11.26 4.27 -5.83
CA ALA A 85 10.21 3.97 -6.79
C ALA A 85 10.70 4.08 -8.25
N VAL A 86 11.45 5.14 -8.58
CA VAL A 86 12.02 5.33 -9.92
C VAL A 86 13.07 4.27 -10.23
N ALA A 87 13.95 3.94 -9.28
CA ALA A 87 14.96 2.90 -9.46
C ALA A 87 14.35 1.51 -9.64
N ALA A 88 13.31 1.16 -8.86
CA ALA A 88 12.58 -0.08 -9.00
C ALA A 88 11.87 -0.18 -10.36
N ALA A 89 11.22 0.90 -10.80
CA ALA A 89 10.57 0.96 -12.10
C ALA A 89 11.57 0.85 -13.26
N ALA A 90 12.71 1.54 -13.17
CA ALA A 90 13.80 1.45 -14.15
C ALA A 90 14.39 0.03 -14.20
N ALA A 91 14.61 -0.60 -13.04
CA ALA A 91 15.08 -1.98 -12.95
C ALA A 91 14.08 -2.98 -13.56
N ALA A 92 12.78 -2.82 -13.28
CA ALA A 92 11.73 -3.65 -13.86
C ALA A 92 11.64 -3.47 -15.38
N LEU A 93 11.80 -2.24 -15.89
CA LEU A 93 11.76 -1.94 -17.32
C LEU A 93 12.99 -2.51 -18.04
N VAL A 94 14.19 -2.34 -17.48
CA VAL A 94 15.42 -2.89 -18.06
C VAL A 94 15.40 -4.42 -18.05
N SER A 95 15.03 -5.04 -16.93
CA SER A 95 14.96 -6.50 -16.83
C SER A 95 13.85 -7.12 -17.69
N GLY A 96 12.70 -6.46 -17.82
CA GLY A 96 11.61 -6.90 -18.72
C GLY A 96 11.85 -6.59 -20.20
N ALA A 97 12.79 -5.69 -20.54
CA ALA A 97 13.19 -5.45 -21.93
C ALA A 97 14.26 -6.44 -22.43
N ILE A 98 14.98 -7.07 -21.50
CA ILE A 98 16.08 -8.02 -21.80
C ILE A 98 15.57 -9.47 -21.90
N LEU A 99 14.45 -9.80 -21.25
CA LEU A 99 13.83 -11.13 -21.18
C LEU A 99 12.47 -11.15 -21.88
#